data_AF-A0A2M7WHF2-F1
#
_entry.id   AF-A0A2M7WHF2-F1
#
_cell.length_a   1.000
_cell.length_b   1.000
_cell.length_c   1.000
_cell.angle_alpha   90.00
_cell.angle_beta   90.00
_cell.angle_gamma   90.00
#
_symmetry.space_group_name_H-M   'P 1'
#
loop_
_entity.id
_entity.type
_entity.pdbx_description
1 polymer ?
#
loop_
_entity_poly.entity_id
_entity_poly.type
_entity_poly.pdbx_seq_one_letter_code
_entity_poly.pdbx_strand_id
1 'polypeptide(L)'
;MNRGVDRYHSDNTSSGYEKKDINVIRVIGIGLTAIILIVAAIVLLDEYFISAREKLMYEIVLRPESTKLRELRAREIEVLNSYELLDAHKEIYRIPLERAMKVLAEKEYQSRAGMN
;
A
#
# COMPACT_ATOMS: atom_id res chain seq x y z
N MET A 1 78.44 -47.23 25.35
CA MET A 1 77.05 -47.67 25.02
C MET A 1 76.26 -46.49 24.48
N ASN A 2 75.38 -46.72 23.51
CA ASN A 2 74.81 -45.75 22.56
C ASN A 2 73.28 -45.61 22.71
N ARG A 3 72.74 -44.42 22.38
CA ARG A 3 71.34 -43.99 22.08
C ARG A 3 70.43 -43.76 23.31
N GLY A 4 69.90 -42.55 23.54
CA GLY A 4 68.88 -41.83 22.73
C GLY A 4 67.49 -42.15 23.32
N VAL A 5 66.44 -41.33 23.42
CA VAL A 5 65.93 -40.15 22.70
C VAL A 5 64.75 -39.62 23.57
N ASP A 6 64.55 -38.30 23.61
CA ASP A 6 63.41 -37.61 24.25
C ASP A 6 62.05 -38.09 23.72
N ARG A 7 61.02 -38.24 24.57
CA ARG A 7 59.62 -38.25 24.10
C ARG A 7 58.66 -37.58 25.07
N TYR A 8 58.25 -36.36 24.69
CA TYR A 8 57.00 -35.73 25.10
C TYR A 8 55.83 -36.68 24.86
N HIS A 9 54.97 -36.86 25.86
CA HIS A 9 53.63 -37.42 25.67
C HIS A 9 52.63 -36.26 25.63
N SER A 10 52.21 -35.90 24.42
CA SER A 10 50.99 -35.13 24.17
C SER A 10 49.87 -36.13 23.88
N ASP A 11 49.10 -36.51 24.90
CA ASP A 11 47.86 -37.26 24.66
C ASP A 11 46.75 -36.28 24.31
N ASN A 12 46.66 -36.05 23.00
CA ASN A 12 45.58 -35.39 22.32
C ASN A 12 44.47 -36.43 22.08
N THR A 13 43.78 -36.88 23.12
CA THR A 13 42.65 -37.80 22.93
C THR A 13 41.38 -36.99 22.74
N SER A 14 41.18 -36.64 21.47
CA SER A 14 39.96 -36.18 20.83
C SER A 14 38.68 -36.50 21.61
N SER A 15 37.96 -35.45 21.99
CA SER A 15 36.57 -35.48 22.42
C SER A 15 35.72 -36.13 21.31
N GLY A 16 35.55 -37.44 21.40
CA GLY A 16 34.71 -38.21 20.51
C GLY A 16 33.26 -37.98 20.91
N TYR A 17 32.51 -37.27 20.07
CA TYR A 17 31.06 -37.17 20.20
C TYR A 17 30.47 -38.59 20.20
N GLU A 18 29.90 -39.01 21.32
CA GLU A 18 29.14 -40.24 21.42
C GLU A 18 27.93 -40.11 20.49
N LYS A 19 28.02 -40.69 19.29
CA LYS A 19 26.92 -40.78 18.31
C LYS A 19 25.89 -41.84 18.71
N LYS A 20 25.54 -41.87 20.00
CA LYS A 20 24.63 -42.87 20.56
C LYS A 20 23.19 -42.48 20.24
N ASP A 21 22.61 -43.31 19.37
CA ASP A 21 21.20 -43.69 19.32
C ASP A 21 20.14 -42.64 18.99
N ILE A 22 20.45 -41.66 18.14
CA ILE A 22 19.40 -40.93 17.43
C ILE A 22 19.11 -41.61 16.09
N ASN A 23 17.85 -41.99 15.87
CA ASN A 23 17.44 -42.56 14.59
C ASN A 23 17.46 -41.44 13.53
N VAL A 24 18.54 -41.36 12.77
CA VAL A 24 18.80 -40.30 11.76
C VAL A 24 17.64 -40.22 10.75
N ILE A 25 17.05 -41.36 10.39
CA ILE A 25 15.89 -41.43 9.49
C ILE A 25 14.66 -40.73 10.10
N ARG A 26 14.43 -40.92 11.41
CA ARG A 26 13.37 -40.21 12.14
C ARG A 26 13.62 -38.70 12.19
N VAL A 27 14.87 -38.27 12.39
CA VAL A 27 15.24 -36.86 12.40
C VAL A 27 15.02 -36.21 11.03
N ILE A 28 15.41 -36.89 9.95
CA ILE A 28 15.16 -36.44 8.58
C ILE A 28 13.65 -36.35 8.30
N GLY A 29 12.87 -37.34 8.73
CA GLY A 29 11.42 -37.33 8.59
C GLY A 29 10.75 -36.15 9.31
N ILE A 30 11.16 -35.87 10.55
CA ILE A 30 10.67 -34.70 11.30
C ILE A 30 11.06 -33.40 10.62
N GLY A 31 12.30 -33.30 10.11
CA GLY A 31 12.76 -32.13 9.35
C GLY A 31 11.94 -31.88 8.09
N LEU A 32 11.69 -32.92 7.29
CA LEU A 32 10.84 -32.81 6.09
C LEU A 32 9.40 -32.42 6.45
N THR A 33 8.88 -32.99 7.54
CA THR A 33 7.53 -32.67 8.03
C THR A 33 7.42 -31.21 8.45
N ALA A 34 8.44 -30.68 9.14
CA ALA A 34 8.49 -29.28 9.53
C ALA A 34 8.54 -28.34 8.31
N ILE A 35 9.31 -28.68 7.28
CA ILE A 35 9.34 -27.91 6.02
C ILE A 35 7.97 -27.89 5.35
N ILE A 36 7.31 -29.05 5.26
CA ILE A 36 5.96 -29.14 4.67
C ILE A 36 4.96 -28.29 5.45
N LEU A 37 5.01 -28.32 6.79
CA LEU A 37 4.15 -27.50 7.63
C LEU A 37 4.38 -26.01 7.42
N ILE A 38 5.64 -25.58 7.26
CA ILE A 38 5.96 -24.17 6.97
C ILE A 38 5.38 -23.76 5.62
N VAL A 39 5.54 -24.58 4.58
CA VAL A 39 4.97 -24.31 3.25
C VAL A 39 3.44 -24.25 3.32
N ALA A 40 2.81 -25.19 4.02
CA ALA A 40 1.36 -25.18 4.21
C ALA A 40 0.87 -23.92 4.97
N ALA A 41 1.61 -23.49 5.99
CA ALA A 41 1.30 -22.27 6.72
C ALA A 41 1.40 -21.02 5.83
N ILE A 42 2.41 -20.94 4.94
CA ILE A 42 2.54 -19.84 3.97
C ILE A 42 1.34 -19.81 3.02
N VAL A 43 0.96 -20.96 2.45
CA VAL A 43 -0.21 -21.05 1.55
C VAL A 43 -1.50 -20.64 2.24
N LEU A 44 -1.73 -21.12 3.48
CA LEU A 44 -2.90 -20.75 4.27
C LEU A 44 -2.92 -19.26 4.62
N LEU A 45 -1.75 -18.67 4.91
CA LEU A 45 -1.64 -17.24 5.15
C LEU A 45 -1.96 -16.46 3.88
N ASP A 46 -1.48 -16.88 2.71
CA ASP A 46 -1.79 -16.22 1.44
C ASP A 46 -3.30 -16.28 1.14
N GLU A 47 -3.93 -17.45 1.24
CA GLU A 47 -5.38 -17.60 1.02
C GLU A 47 -6.21 -16.78 2.01
N TYR A 48 -5.84 -16.82 3.29
CA TYR A 48 -6.48 -16.03 4.35
C TYR A 48 -6.31 -14.53 4.09
N PHE A 49 -5.12 -14.11 3.67
CA PHE A 49 -4.81 -12.71 3.40
C PHE A 49 -5.49 -12.20 2.13
N ILE A 50 -5.61 -13.02 1.08
CA ILE A 50 -6.42 -12.72 -0.12
C ILE A 50 -7.88 -12.49 0.27
N SER A 51 -8.46 -13.42 1.03
CA SER A 51 -9.86 -13.34 1.48
C SER A 51 -10.12 -12.14 2.40
N ALA A 52 -9.17 -11.82 3.28
CA ALA A 52 -9.26 -10.66 4.18
C ALA A 52 -9.07 -9.32 3.45
N ARG A 53 -8.23 -9.30 2.41
CA ARG A 53 -7.91 -8.09 1.63
C ARG A 53 -9.00 -7.66 0.68
N GLU A 54 -9.91 -8.56 0.29
CA GLU A 54 -11.03 -8.22 -0.59
C GLU A 54 -11.94 -7.14 0.01
N LYS A 55 -12.04 -7.08 1.36
CA LYS A 55 -12.79 -6.04 2.08
C LYS A 55 -12.03 -4.72 2.29
N LEU A 56 -10.69 -4.73 2.24
CA LEU A 56 -9.85 -3.55 2.46
C LEU A 56 -9.39 -2.89 1.15
N MET A 57 -9.17 -3.66 0.09
CA MET A 57 -8.70 -3.11 -1.21
C MET A 57 -9.78 -2.36 -1.97
N TYR A 58 -11.05 -2.69 -1.76
CA TYR A 58 -12.17 -1.97 -2.41
C TYR A 58 -12.27 -0.52 -1.93
N GLU A 59 -11.84 -0.23 -0.69
CA GLU A 59 -11.93 1.11 -0.10
C GLU A 59 -10.64 1.93 -0.27
N ILE A 60 -9.47 1.27 -0.30
CA ILE A 60 -8.17 1.96 -0.30
C ILE A 60 -7.60 2.18 -1.71
N VAL A 61 -7.87 1.31 -2.70
CA VAL A 61 -7.32 1.48 -4.07
C VAL A 61 -8.14 2.46 -4.92
N LEU A 62 -9.42 2.66 -4.61
CA LEU A 62 -10.28 3.64 -5.31
C LEU A 62 -10.19 5.06 -4.73
N ARG A 63 -9.48 5.28 -3.61
CA ARG A 63 -9.37 6.59 -2.95
C ARG A 63 -7.96 6.95 -2.49
N PRO A 64 -7.01 7.06 -3.41
CA PRO A 64 -6.20 8.25 -3.42
C PRO A 64 -6.68 9.02 -4.65
N GLU A 65 -7.65 9.94 -4.47
CA GLU A 65 -7.60 11.10 -5.35
C GLU A 65 -6.15 11.59 -5.26
N SER A 66 -5.40 11.50 -6.36
CA SER A 66 -4.04 12.02 -6.37
C SER A 66 -4.14 13.43 -5.78
N THR A 67 -3.28 13.76 -4.82
CA THR A 67 -3.33 15.06 -4.14
C THR A 67 -3.44 16.21 -5.14
N LYS A 68 -2.79 16.04 -6.29
CA LYS A 68 -2.90 16.87 -7.49
C LYS A 68 -4.32 17.01 -8.05
N LEU A 69 -5.07 15.92 -8.26
CA LEU A 69 -6.46 15.98 -8.72
C LEU A 69 -7.38 16.65 -7.69
N ARG A 70 -7.17 16.40 -6.40
CA ARG A 70 -7.93 17.07 -5.32
C ARG A 70 -7.67 18.57 -5.29
N GLU A 71 -6.41 18.99 -5.42
CA GLU A 71 -6.01 20.39 -5.49
C GLU A 71 -6.55 21.08 -6.76
N LEU A 72 -6.51 20.40 -7.91
CA LEU A 72 -7.11 20.90 -9.16
C LEU A 72 -8.62 21.13 -8.98
N ARG A 73 -9.34 20.14 -8.42
CA ARG A 73 -10.77 20.26 -8.16
C ARG A 73 -11.10 21.35 -7.14
N ALA A 74 -10.31 21.50 -6.09
CA ALA A 74 -10.48 22.59 -5.14
C ALA A 74 -10.34 23.97 -5.81
N ARG A 75 -9.33 24.13 -6.69
CA ARG A 75 -9.14 25.35 -7.47
C ARG A 75 -10.28 25.61 -8.45
N GLU A 76 -10.79 24.58 -9.13
CA GLU A 76 -11.95 24.71 -10.02
C GLU A 76 -13.19 25.19 -9.25
N ILE A 77 -13.46 24.60 -8.09
CA ILE A 77 -14.58 24.98 -7.22
C ILE A 77 -14.44 26.43 -6.75
N GLU A 78 -13.23 26.86 -6.40
CA GLU A 78 -12.96 28.24 -5.99
C GLU A 78 -13.23 29.23 -7.13
N VAL A 79 -12.77 28.92 -8.34
CA VAL A 79 -13.00 29.76 -9.53
C VAL A 79 -14.49 29.87 -9.87
N LEU A 80 -15.23 28.76 -9.78
CA LEU A 80 -16.66 28.72 -10.11
C LEU A 80 -17.56 29.41 -9.07
N ASN A 81 -17.11 29.51 -7.82
CA ASN A 81 -17.90 30.07 -6.71
C ASN A 81 -17.47 31.50 -6.31
N SER A 82 -16.48 32.08 -6.97
CA SER A 82 -15.95 33.42 -6.65
C SER A 82 -16.36 34.46 -7.69
N TYR A 83 -16.47 35.72 -7.22
CA TYR A 83 -16.52 36.88 -8.10
C TYR A 83 -15.10 37.29 -8.47
N GLU A 84 -14.87 37.59 -9.76
CA GLU A 84 -13.58 38.09 -10.22
C GLU A 84 -13.80 39.17 -11.29
N LEU A 85 -12.99 40.23 -11.26
CA LEU A 85 -12.98 41.24 -12.30
C LEU A 85 -12.06 40.75 -13.43
N LEU A 86 -12.63 40.39 -14.58
CA LEU A 86 -11.85 39.87 -15.71
C LEU A 86 -11.25 41.01 -16.56
N ASP A 87 -12.01 42.09 -16.74
CA ASP A 87 -11.55 43.26 -17.50
C ASP A 87 -12.26 44.52 -16.99
N ALA A 88 -11.50 45.39 -16.31
CA ALA A 88 -11.99 46.65 -15.76
C ALA A 88 -12.32 47.67 -16.85
N HIS A 89 -11.63 47.64 -17.99
CA HIS A 89 -11.83 48.58 -19.08
C HIS A 89 -13.09 48.25 -19.90
N LYS A 90 -13.48 46.98 -19.92
CA LYS A 90 -14.68 46.49 -20.62
C LYS A 90 -15.84 46.18 -19.68
N GLU A 91 -15.69 46.47 -18.39
CA GLU A 91 -16.69 46.19 -17.34
C GLU A 91 -17.16 44.72 -17.32
N ILE A 92 -16.25 43.78 -17.60
CA ILE A 92 -16.55 42.34 -17.63
C ILE A 92 -16.23 41.72 -16.27
N TYR A 93 -17.28 41.21 -15.61
CA TYR A 93 -17.20 40.56 -14.31
C TYR A 93 -17.53 39.07 -14.43
N ARG A 94 -16.73 38.23 -13.77
CA ARG A 94 -17.10 36.85 -13.47
C ARG A 94 -17.99 36.84 -12.24
N ILE A 95 -19.12 36.15 -12.36
CA ILE A 95 -20.06 35.90 -11.26
C ILE A 95 -20.05 34.40 -10.91
N PRO A 96 -20.33 34.02 -9.65
CA PRO A 96 -20.47 32.63 -9.25
C PRO A 96 -21.49 31.90 -10.12
N LEU A 97 -21.23 30.64 -10.43
CA LEU A 97 -22.04 29.83 -11.32
C LEU A 97 -23.51 29.79 -10.89
N GLU A 98 -23.78 29.66 -9.60
CA GLU A 98 -25.16 29.66 -9.08
C GLU A 98 -25.88 30.99 -9.37
N ARG A 99 -25.19 32.13 -9.28
CA ARG A 99 -25.76 33.42 -9.62
C ARG A 99 -25.96 33.56 -11.12
N ALA A 100 -25.02 33.06 -11.93
CA ALA A 100 -25.15 33.06 -13.38
C ALA A 100 -26.42 32.31 -13.83
N MET A 101 -26.64 31.12 -13.27
CA MET A 101 -27.84 30.33 -13.58
C MET A 101 -29.13 31.07 -13.21
N LYS A 102 -29.19 31.70 -12.03
CA LYS A 102 -30.35 32.50 -11.59
C LYS A 102 -30.62 33.67 -12.53
N VAL A 103 -29.59 34.42 -12.91
CA VAL A 103 -29.73 35.57 -13.82
C VAL A 103 -30.17 35.13 -15.21
N LEU A 104 -29.64 34.01 -15.71
CA LEU A 104 -30.03 33.48 -17.01
C LEU A 104 -31.48 33.00 -17.01
N ALA A 105 -31.87 32.23 -15.98
CA ALA A 105 -33.24 31.74 -15.84
C ALA A 105 -34.25 32.90 -15.72
N GLU A 106 -33.92 33.95 -14.96
CA GLU A 106 -34.75 35.15 -14.83
C GLU A 106 -34.91 35.86 -16.19
N LYS A 107 -33.82 36.07 -16.93
CA LYS A 107 -33.86 36.70 -18.26
C LYS A 107 -34.74 35.92 -19.23
N GLU A 108 -34.60 34.60 -19.25
CA GLU A 108 -35.43 33.72 -20.08
C GLU A 108 -36.91 33.76 -19.67
N TYR A 109 -37.20 33.78 -18.37
CA TYR A 109 -38.57 33.90 -17.86
C TYR A 109 -39.21 35.22 -18.30
N GLN A 110 -38.51 36.35 -18.11
CA GLN A 110 -39.00 37.68 -18.52
C GLN A 110 -39.18 37.78 -20.03
N SER A 111 -38.24 37.24 -20.81
CA SER A 111 -38.36 37.21 -22.27
C SER A 111 -39.56 36.40 -22.76
N ARG A 112 -39.89 35.29 -22.10
CA ARG A 112 -41.06 34.45 -22.44
C ARG A 112 -42.37 35.05 -21.94
N ALA A 113 -42.33 35.78 -20.83
CA ALA A 113 -43.49 36.46 -20.25
C ALA A 113 -43.90 37.73 -21.03
N GLY A 114 -43.16 38.11 -22.08
CA GLY A 114 -43.47 39.29 -22.90
C GLY A 114 -43.28 40.61 -22.16
N MET A 115 -42.52 40.61 -21.07
CA MET A 115 -42.17 41.82 -20.32
C MET A 115 -40.84 42.37 -20.84
N ASN A 116 -40.86 42.98 -22.03
CA ASN A 116 -39.80 43.82 -22.57
C ASN A 116 -40.40 44.92 -23.44
#